data_AF-A0A5B6Z4G9-F1
#
_entry.id   AF-A0A5B6Z4G9-F1
#
_cell.length_a   1.000
_cell.length_b   1.000
_cell.length_c   1.000
_cell.angle_alpha   90.00
_cell.angle_beta   90.00
_cell.angle_gamma   90.00
#
_symmetry.space_group_name_H-M   'P 1'
#
loop_
_entity.id
_entity.type
_entity.pdbx_description
1 polymer ?
#
loop_
_entity_poly.entity_id
_entity_poly.type
_entity_poly.pdbx_seq_one_letter_code
_entity_poly.pdbx_strand_id
1 'polypeptide(L)'
;MAELPLEPSLSRTLMEANECGCLSQALTVAAMLSAETTLLPGRSKSTEKKRKHAPSELPDGSGWGDHIQLLQIYEHWDQTDYDINWCKDNSLQVRGMMFVKDVRKQLCQIMQKIGKGSLDVRTNERLKESRRDYRNLRKALCVGYANQLAERMIRHNGYRTIGFKSQLVQVHPSSVLRTDEEGMLPNYVVYHELIATSRPYMRNLCAIEMPWVAPILKKLEKLNIKKLSGGSSHSEERIEGENLNLPKKDVDVAGPTDDRDSRVQAARERFLARKENR
;
A
#
# COMPACT_ATOMS: atom_id res chain seq x y z
N MET A 1 -3.54 -8.88 -20.95
CA MET A 1 -2.84 -7.78 -20.25
C MET A 1 -2.36 -6.72 -21.22
N ALA A 2 -1.57 -7.04 -22.24
CA ALA A 2 -0.96 -6.05 -23.15
C ALA A 2 -1.94 -5.18 -23.96
N GLU A 3 -3.20 -5.60 -24.12
CA GLU A 3 -4.23 -4.83 -24.84
C GLU A 3 -4.88 -3.72 -23.98
N LEU A 4 -4.67 -3.72 -22.66
CA LEU A 4 -5.21 -2.70 -21.76
C LEU A 4 -4.23 -1.53 -21.63
N PRO A 5 -4.67 -0.26 -21.78
CA PRO A 5 -3.83 0.91 -21.59
C PRO A 5 -3.66 1.24 -20.09
N LEU A 6 -3.26 0.24 -19.30
CA LEU A 6 -3.12 0.32 -17.85
C LEU A 6 -1.81 -0.31 -17.39
N GLU A 7 -1.36 0.08 -16.20
CA GLU A 7 -0.25 -0.59 -15.53
C GLU A 7 -0.48 -2.11 -15.43
N PRO A 8 0.58 -2.93 -15.54
CA PRO A 8 0.45 -4.39 -15.50
C PRO A 8 -0.29 -4.90 -14.25
N SER A 9 -0.04 -4.31 -13.08
CA SER A 9 -0.73 -4.70 -11.83
C SER A 9 -2.25 -4.46 -11.92
N LEU A 10 -2.66 -3.29 -12.43
CA LEU A 10 -4.09 -2.97 -12.64
C LEU A 10 -4.72 -3.88 -13.69
N SER A 11 -4.02 -4.10 -14.80
CA SER A 11 -4.46 -5.02 -15.85
C SER A 11 -4.68 -6.44 -15.31
N ARG A 12 -3.77 -6.93 -14.45
CA ARG A 12 -3.92 -8.23 -13.80
C ARG A 12 -5.10 -8.25 -12.81
N THR A 13 -5.31 -7.17 -12.05
CA THR A 13 -6.48 -7.02 -11.16
C THR A 13 -7.79 -7.12 -11.96
N LEU A 14 -7.90 -6.47 -13.12
CA LEU A 14 -9.12 -6.53 -13.94
C LEU A 14 -9.39 -7.95 -14.47
N MET A 15 -8.34 -8.69 -14.84
CA MET A 15 -8.48 -10.09 -15.26
C MET A 15 -8.95 -10.97 -14.11
N GLU A 16 -8.34 -10.85 -12.92
CA GLU A 16 -8.77 -11.60 -11.74
C GLU A 16 -10.18 -11.21 -11.28
N ALA A 17 -10.53 -9.93 -11.39
CA ALA A 17 -11.87 -9.43 -11.04
C ALA A 17 -12.94 -9.97 -11.97
N ASN A 18 -12.61 -10.22 -13.24
CA ASN A 18 -13.49 -10.89 -14.19
C ASN A 18 -13.77 -12.34 -13.76
N GLU A 19 -12.75 -13.06 -13.31
CA GLU A 19 -12.88 -14.44 -12.80
C GLU A 19 -13.65 -14.49 -11.46
N CYS A 20 -13.47 -13.49 -10.59
CA CYS A 20 -14.12 -13.41 -9.28
C CYS A 20 -15.51 -12.74 -9.30
N GLY A 21 -16.00 -12.31 -10.47
CA GLY A 21 -17.32 -11.67 -10.62
C GLY A 21 -17.43 -10.25 -10.04
N CYS A 22 -16.31 -9.56 -9.80
CA CYS A 22 -16.27 -8.18 -9.27
C CYS A 22 -15.76 -7.14 -10.28
N LEU A 23 -15.91 -7.43 -11.58
CA LEU A 23 -15.36 -6.60 -12.67
C LEU A 23 -15.84 -5.15 -12.64
N SER A 24 -17.13 -4.89 -12.37
CA SER A 24 -17.68 -3.52 -12.34
C SER A 24 -17.01 -2.64 -11.27
N GLN A 25 -16.80 -3.21 -10.08
CA GLN A 25 -16.09 -2.52 -8.98
C GLN A 25 -14.63 -2.29 -9.34
N ALA A 26 -13.96 -3.30 -9.89
CA ALA A 26 -12.54 -3.21 -10.27
C ALA A 26 -12.30 -2.20 -11.41
N LEU A 27 -13.20 -2.11 -12.40
CA LEU A 27 -13.17 -1.10 -13.46
C LEU A 27 -13.25 0.32 -12.89
N THR A 28 -14.11 0.50 -11.90
CA THR A 28 -14.31 1.78 -11.23
C THR A 28 -13.06 2.18 -10.44
N VAL A 29 -12.49 1.26 -9.66
CA VAL A 29 -11.23 1.49 -8.93
C VAL A 29 -10.09 1.82 -9.89
N ALA A 30 -9.94 1.06 -10.99
CA ALA A 30 -8.92 1.32 -11.99
C ALA A 30 -9.07 2.73 -12.59
N ALA A 31 -10.29 3.13 -12.96
CA ALA A 31 -10.54 4.45 -13.51
C ALA A 31 -10.26 5.58 -12.50
N MET A 32 -10.66 5.42 -11.24
CA MET A 32 -10.38 6.39 -10.17
C MET A 32 -8.87 6.54 -9.93
N LEU A 33 -8.11 5.44 -9.90
CA LEU A 33 -6.66 5.46 -9.72
C LEU A 33 -5.95 6.11 -10.93
N SER A 34 -6.40 5.84 -12.15
CA SER A 34 -5.83 6.48 -13.36
C SER A 34 -6.03 8.00 -13.41
N ALA A 35 -7.00 8.55 -12.68
CA ALA A 35 -7.31 9.98 -12.64
C ALA A 35 -6.95 10.66 -11.33
N GLU A 36 -6.32 9.95 -10.38
CA GLU A 36 -6.26 10.36 -8.97
C GLU A 36 -5.65 11.75 -8.74
N THR A 37 -4.62 12.10 -9.51
CA THR A 37 -3.94 13.41 -9.45
C THR A 37 -4.86 14.59 -9.80
N THR A 38 -5.97 14.32 -10.47
CA THR A 38 -6.96 15.31 -10.91
C THR A 38 -8.22 15.34 -10.04
N LEU A 39 -8.32 14.50 -9.00
CA LEU A 39 -9.54 14.36 -8.18
C LEU A 39 -9.55 15.29 -6.97
N LEU A 40 -8.40 15.46 -6.32
CA LEU A 40 -8.27 16.25 -5.11
C LEU A 40 -7.69 17.64 -5.42
N PRO A 41 -8.29 18.73 -4.92
CA PRO A 41 -7.68 20.05 -5.01
C PRO A 41 -6.28 20.00 -4.40
N GLY A 42 -5.26 20.43 -5.17
CA GLY A 42 -3.88 20.50 -4.70
C GLY A 42 -3.82 21.21 -3.35
N ARG A 43 -3.22 20.56 -2.34
CA ARG A 43 -3.04 21.13 -1.00
C ARG A 43 -2.05 22.29 -1.06
N SER A 44 -2.49 23.45 -1.54
CA SER A 44 -1.72 24.69 -1.41
C SER A 44 -1.81 25.17 0.04
N LYS A 45 -0.64 25.51 0.62
CA LYS A 45 -0.46 26.02 2.00
C LYS A 45 -1.38 27.21 2.36
N SER A 46 -1.99 27.89 1.39
CA SER A 46 -2.94 28.99 1.67
C SER A 46 -4.33 28.52 2.11
N THR A 47 -4.68 27.23 1.94
CA THR A 47 -6.02 26.72 2.25
C THR A 47 -6.19 26.16 3.67
N GLU A 48 -5.12 26.02 4.45
CA GLU A 48 -5.21 25.59 5.87
C GLU A 48 -6.00 26.58 6.73
N LYS A 49 -6.04 27.87 6.38
CA LYS A 49 -6.76 28.88 7.17
C LYS A 49 -8.26 28.97 6.88
N LYS A 50 -8.78 28.26 5.86
CA LYS A 50 -10.20 28.34 5.44
C LYS A 50 -11.01 27.06 5.57
N ARG A 51 -10.45 25.95 6.05
CA ARG A 51 -11.21 24.71 6.25
C ARG A 51 -11.77 24.63 7.67
N LYS A 52 -12.68 25.57 7.99
CA LYS A 52 -13.79 25.34 8.92
C LYS A 52 -15.04 24.86 8.15
N HIS A 53 -14.86 24.20 7.01
CA HIS A 53 -15.95 23.56 6.29
C HIS A 53 -16.18 22.17 6.89
N ALA A 54 -17.46 21.80 6.93
CA ALA A 54 -18.03 20.61 7.54
C ALA A 54 -17.17 19.35 7.35
N PRO A 55 -17.21 18.38 8.30
CA PRO A 55 -16.62 17.06 8.07
C PRO A 55 -17.13 16.57 6.72
N SER A 56 -16.20 16.37 5.79
CA SER A 56 -16.54 15.90 4.45
C SER A 56 -17.29 14.58 4.62
N GLU A 57 -18.52 14.52 4.12
CA GLU A 57 -19.38 13.31 4.14
C GLU A 57 -18.86 12.22 3.19
N LEU A 58 -17.63 12.37 2.68
CA LEU A 58 -17.01 11.39 1.82
C LEU A 58 -16.92 10.05 2.57
N PRO A 59 -17.23 8.94 1.88
CA PRO A 59 -17.14 7.61 2.45
C PRO A 59 -15.75 7.33 3.03
N ASP A 60 -15.69 6.56 4.11
CA ASP A 60 -14.45 6.23 4.82
C ASP A 60 -13.77 4.95 4.33
N GLY A 61 -14.22 4.38 3.20
CA GLY A 61 -13.74 3.10 2.68
C GLY A 61 -14.18 1.90 3.51
N SER A 62 -15.14 2.07 4.43
CA SER A 62 -15.64 1.05 5.36
C SER A 62 -14.54 0.36 6.17
N GLY A 63 -13.45 1.07 6.45
CA GLY A 63 -12.27 0.54 7.16
C GLY A 63 -11.36 -0.38 6.33
N TRP A 64 -11.71 -0.66 5.07
CA TRP A 64 -10.89 -1.51 4.19
C TRP A 64 -9.76 -0.77 3.49
N GLY A 65 -9.85 0.56 3.36
CA GLY A 65 -8.79 1.42 2.83
C GLY A 65 -9.22 2.27 1.63
N ASP A 66 -8.22 2.96 1.07
CA ASP A 66 -8.39 4.02 0.08
C ASP A 66 -9.00 3.51 -1.23
N HIS A 67 -8.64 2.30 -1.69
CA HIS A 67 -9.22 1.72 -2.91
C HIS A 67 -10.74 1.59 -2.81
N ILE A 68 -11.23 1.20 -1.64
CA ILE A 68 -12.66 1.05 -1.37
C ILE A 68 -13.32 2.41 -1.20
N GLN A 69 -12.64 3.37 -0.59
CA GLN A 69 -13.11 4.75 -0.55
C GLN A 69 -13.30 5.31 -1.96
N LEU A 70 -12.32 5.18 -2.85
CA LEU A 70 -12.41 5.66 -4.24
C LEU A 70 -13.60 5.03 -4.97
N LEU A 71 -13.82 3.73 -4.79
CA LEU A 71 -15.01 3.05 -5.31
C LEU A 71 -16.30 3.67 -4.78
N GLN A 72 -16.39 3.82 -3.45
CA GLN A 72 -17.58 4.38 -2.81
C GLN A 72 -17.86 5.81 -3.29
N ILE A 73 -16.84 6.65 -3.43
CA ILE A 73 -16.99 8.02 -3.95
C ILE A 73 -17.66 8.00 -5.33
N TYR A 74 -17.18 7.14 -6.24
CA TYR A 74 -17.79 7.01 -7.56
C TYR A 74 -19.21 6.46 -7.49
N GLU A 75 -19.47 5.43 -6.67
CA GLU A 75 -20.81 4.83 -6.50
C GLU A 75 -21.83 5.84 -5.96
N HIS A 76 -21.44 6.71 -5.02
CA HIS A 76 -22.32 7.77 -4.51
C HIS A 76 -22.59 8.83 -5.59
N TRP A 77 -21.57 9.20 -6.37
CA TRP A 77 -21.74 10.15 -7.47
C TRP A 77 -22.65 9.59 -8.58
N ASP A 78 -22.51 8.30 -8.91
CA ASP A 78 -23.36 7.59 -9.87
C ASP A 78 -24.83 7.54 -9.39
N GLN A 79 -25.07 7.34 -8.09
CA GLN A 79 -26.41 7.38 -7.49
C GLN A 79 -27.07 8.76 -7.57
N THR A 80 -26.28 9.83 -7.60
CA THR A 80 -26.76 11.21 -7.80
C THR A 80 -26.96 11.60 -9.28
N ASP A 81 -26.93 10.62 -10.19
CA ASP A 81 -26.97 10.84 -11.65
C ASP A 81 -25.89 11.80 -12.15
N TYR A 82 -24.68 11.63 -11.62
CA TYR A 82 -23.50 12.42 -11.99
C TYR A 82 -23.62 13.92 -11.71
N ASP A 83 -24.32 14.30 -10.63
CA ASP A 83 -24.50 15.71 -10.27
C ASP A 83 -23.16 16.43 -10.05
N ILE A 84 -23.05 17.60 -10.69
CA ILE A 84 -21.90 18.49 -10.61
C ILE A 84 -21.87 19.20 -9.26
N ASN A 85 -23.03 19.49 -8.67
CA ASN A 85 -23.09 20.17 -7.38
C ASN A 85 -22.64 19.23 -6.26
N TRP A 86 -23.03 17.96 -6.29
CA TRP A 86 -22.49 16.94 -5.39
C TRP A 86 -20.95 16.92 -5.36
N CYS A 87 -20.29 17.01 -6.53
CA CYS A 87 -18.83 17.09 -6.59
C CYS A 87 -18.29 18.35 -5.88
N LYS A 88 -18.92 19.51 -6.08
CA LYS A 88 -18.51 20.77 -5.45
C LYS A 88 -18.68 20.72 -3.94
N ASP A 89 -19.82 20.21 -3.47
CA ASP A 89 -20.15 20.12 -2.06
C ASP A 89 -19.17 19.19 -1.32
N ASN A 90 -18.74 18.12 -1.99
CA ASN A 90 -17.74 17.18 -1.49
C ASN A 90 -16.28 17.59 -1.78
N SER A 91 -16.04 18.81 -2.26
CA SER A 91 -14.70 19.33 -2.58
C SER A 91 -13.90 18.49 -3.59
N LEU A 92 -14.60 17.81 -4.51
CA LEU A 92 -14.04 17.03 -5.60
C LEU A 92 -13.92 17.88 -6.86
N GLN A 93 -12.86 17.66 -7.64
CA GLN A 93 -12.70 18.34 -8.91
C GLN A 93 -13.60 17.71 -9.99
N VAL A 94 -14.62 18.46 -10.42
CA VAL A 94 -15.62 18.04 -11.42
C VAL A 94 -14.95 17.48 -12.69
N ARG A 95 -13.93 18.17 -13.22
CA ARG A 95 -13.20 17.73 -14.42
C ARG A 95 -12.55 16.36 -14.24
N GLY A 96 -12.00 16.10 -13.06
CA GLY A 96 -11.41 14.81 -12.72
C GLY A 96 -12.47 13.70 -12.67
N MET A 97 -13.60 13.95 -12.02
CA MET A 97 -14.71 12.99 -11.95
C MET A 97 -15.32 12.67 -13.33
N MET A 98 -15.50 13.67 -14.19
CA MET A 98 -15.94 13.44 -15.57
C MET A 98 -14.93 12.62 -16.36
N PHE A 99 -13.63 12.90 -16.20
CA PHE A 99 -12.58 12.10 -16.82
C PHE A 99 -12.58 10.64 -16.33
N VAL A 100 -12.81 10.40 -15.03
CA VAL A 100 -12.99 9.03 -14.49
C VAL A 100 -14.14 8.31 -15.20
N LYS A 101 -15.28 8.97 -15.37
CA LYS A 101 -16.44 8.38 -16.07
C LYS A 101 -16.08 7.95 -17.50
N ASP A 102 -15.34 8.79 -18.22
CA ASP A 102 -14.89 8.50 -19.57
C ASP A 102 -13.89 7.33 -19.60
N VAL A 103 -12.91 7.32 -18.69
CA VAL A 103 -11.93 6.22 -18.56
C VAL A 103 -12.65 4.90 -18.23
N ARG A 104 -13.58 4.90 -17.27
CA ARG A 104 -14.37 3.72 -16.91
C ARG A 104 -15.13 3.18 -18.12
N LYS A 105 -15.76 4.06 -18.91
CA LYS A 105 -16.48 3.70 -20.14
C LYS A 105 -15.55 3.06 -21.17
N GLN A 106 -14.36 3.64 -21.39
CA GLN A 106 -13.36 3.10 -22.31
C GLN A 106 -12.85 1.73 -21.86
N LEU A 107 -12.49 1.58 -20.59
CA LEU A 107 -12.03 0.29 -20.03
C LEU A 107 -13.12 -0.79 -20.14
N CYS A 108 -14.38 -0.44 -19.89
CA CYS A 108 -15.51 -1.35 -20.07
C CYS A 108 -15.62 -1.82 -21.54
N GLN A 109 -15.52 -0.90 -22.50
CA GLN A 109 -15.56 -1.24 -23.93
C GLN A 109 -14.39 -2.14 -24.36
N ILE A 110 -13.19 -1.88 -23.84
CA ILE A 110 -12.00 -2.70 -24.14
C ILE A 110 -12.18 -4.10 -23.56
N MET A 111 -12.58 -4.22 -22.29
CA MET A 111 -12.83 -5.51 -21.66
C MET A 111 -13.88 -6.33 -22.42
N GLN A 112 -14.98 -5.70 -22.86
CA GLN A 112 -16.01 -6.34 -23.69
C GLN A 112 -15.46 -6.87 -25.02
N LYS A 113 -14.56 -6.13 -25.67
CA LYS A 113 -13.91 -6.57 -26.92
C LYS A 113 -12.98 -7.75 -26.70
N ILE A 114 -12.19 -7.73 -25.62
CA ILE A 114 -11.24 -8.79 -25.27
C ILE A 114 -11.99 -10.08 -24.88
N GLY A 115 -13.12 -9.96 -24.21
CA GLY A 115 -13.87 -11.10 -23.65
C GLY A 115 -14.58 -12.02 -24.63
N LYS A 116 -14.75 -11.65 -25.92
CA LYS A 116 -15.45 -12.44 -26.98
C LYS A 116 -16.64 -13.29 -26.49
N GLY A 117 -17.47 -12.72 -25.63
CA GLY A 117 -18.67 -13.29 -25.03
C GLY A 117 -19.39 -12.20 -24.25
N SER A 118 -20.68 -12.36 -23.94
CA SER A 118 -21.44 -11.40 -23.14
C SER A 118 -20.75 -11.23 -21.78
N LEU A 119 -19.81 -10.31 -21.68
CA LEU A 119 -19.41 -9.76 -20.40
C LEU A 119 -20.66 -9.03 -19.94
N ASP A 120 -21.43 -9.73 -19.13
CA ASP A 120 -22.65 -9.30 -18.46
C ASP A 120 -22.33 -8.21 -17.44
N VAL A 121 -21.60 -7.16 -17.86
CA VAL A 121 -21.37 -5.94 -17.10
C VAL A 121 -22.71 -5.28 -16.80
N ARG A 122 -23.69 -5.40 -17.72
CA ARG A 122 -25.07 -4.90 -17.54
C ARG A 122 -25.98 -5.81 -16.73
N THR A 123 -25.73 -7.11 -16.74
CA THR A 123 -26.57 -8.09 -16.02
C THR A 123 -26.12 -8.23 -14.57
N ASN A 124 -24.82 -7.99 -14.28
CA ASN A 124 -24.33 -7.77 -12.93
C ASN A 124 -24.79 -6.44 -12.30
N GLU A 125 -25.19 -5.43 -13.08
CA GLU A 125 -25.86 -4.25 -12.52
C GLU A 125 -27.24 -4.58 -11.93
N ARG A 126 -27.84 -5.72 -12.34
CA ARG A 126 -29.11 -6.23 -11.79
C ARG A 126 -28.94 -7.29 -10.71
N LEU A 127 -27.74 -7.83 -10.49
CA LEU A 127 -27.39 -8.52 -9.24
C LEU A 127 -27.12 -7.47 -8.16
N LYS A 128 -28.11 -6.60 -7.95
CA LYS A 128 -28.24 -5.84 -6.71
C LYS A 128 -28.33 -6.85 -5.56
N GLU A 129 -27.70 -6.47 -4.45
CA GLU A 129 -27.91 -7.04 -3.13
C GLU A 129 -27.27 -8.40 -2.84
N SER A 130 -25.95 -8.48 -2.96
CA SER A 130 -25.19 -9.18 -1.91
C SER A 130 -24.30 -8.16 -1.20
N ARG A 131 -24.89 -7.53 -0.17
CA ARG A 131 -24.25 -6.76 0.92
C ARG A 131 -22.78 -6.37 0.71
N ARG A 132 -22.50 -5.15 0.22
CA ARG A 132 -21.21 -4.42 0.40
C ARG A 132 -19.95 -5.31 0.47
N ASP A 133 -19.87 -6.37 -0.34
CA ASP A 133 -18.85 -7.38 -0.13
C ASP A 133 -17.66 -7.02 -0.99
N TYR A 134 -16.78 -6.22 -0.41
CA TYR A 134 -15.53 -5.84 -1.03
C TYR A 134 -14.53 -7.00 -1.04
N ARG A 135 -14.84 -8.18 -0.48
CA ARG A 135 -13.91 -9.30 -0.38
C ARG A 135 -13.38 -9.76 -1.74
N ASN A 136 -14.25 -9.93 -2.74
CA ASN A 136 -13.82 -10.36 -4.07
C ASN A 136 -12.92 -9.31 -4.75
N LEU A 137 -13.26 -8.02 -4.60
CA LEU A 137 -12.42 -6.92 -5.08
C LEU A 137 -11.06 -6.88 -4.36
N ARG A 138 -11.05 -6.99 -3.03
CA ARG A 138 -9.83 -7.03 -2.20
C ARG A 138 -8.94 -8.20 -2.59
N LYS A 139 -9.52 -9.37 -2.85
CA LYS A 139 -8.81 -10.55 -3.37
C LYS A 139 -8.22 -10.27 -4.76
N ALA A 140 -8.99 -9.68 -5.67
CA ALA A 140 -8.51 -9.33 -7.01
C ALA A 140 -7.37 -8.29 -6.98
N LEU A 141 -7.46 -7.31 -6.07
CA LEU A 141 -6.39 -6.35 -5.80
C LEU A 141 -5.14 -7.07 -5.27
N CYS A 142 -5.29 -7.98 -4.29
CA CYS A 142 -4.19 -8.78 -3.76
C CYS A 142 -3.43 -9.56 -4.85
N VAL A 143 -4.15 -10.16 -5.79
CA VAL A 143 -3.52 -10.93 -6.88
C VAL A 143 -2.87 -10.03 -7.93
N GLY A 144 -3.53 -8.93 -8.32
CA GLY A 144 -2.97 -8.02 -9.32
C GLY A 144 -1.77 -7.23 -8.81
N TYR A 145 -1.79 -6.83 -7.53
CA TYR A 145 -0.72 -6.12 -6.84
C TYR A 145 0.20 -7.06 -6.04
N ALA A 146 0.40 -8.30 -6.51
CA ALA A 146 1.21 -9.30 -5.82
C ALA A 146 2.65 -8.84 -5.47
N ASN A 147 3.22 -7.91 -6.25
CA ASN A 147 4.55 -7.32 -6.02
C ASN A 147 4.53 -6.08 -5.12
N GLN A 148 3.35 -5.63 -4.70
CA GLN A 148 3.11 -4.39 -3.94
C GLN A 148 2.32 -4.71 -2.67
N LEU A 149 2.79 -5.73 -1.97
CA LEU A 149 2.26 -6.17 -0.68
C LEU A 149 3.14 -5.65 0.44
N ALA A 150 2.55 -5.38 1.59
CA ALA A 150 3.27 -5.01 2.80
C ALA A 150 2.70 -5.70 4.03
N GLU A 151 3.59 -6.09 4.93
CA GLU A 151 3.28 -6.71 6.21
C GLU A 151 3.52 -5.72 7.34
N ARG A 152 2.59 -5.64 8.26
CA ARG A 152 2.71 -4.78 9.45
C ARG A 152 3.73 -5.34 10.42
N MET A 153 4.47 -4.46 11.06
CA MET A 153 5.43 -4.84 12.10
C MET A 153 4.70 -5.17 13.41
N ILE A 154 5.18 -6.19 14.13
CA ILE A 154 4.50 -6.73 15.32
C ILE A 154 4.34 -5.67 16.43
N ARG A 155 5.33 -4.78 16.59
CA ARG A 155 5.41 -3.85 17.73
C ARG A 155 4.97 -2.41 17.42
N HIS A 156 4.67 -2.08 16.17
CA HIS A 156 4.24 -0.73 15.79
C HIS A 156 3.56 -0.73 14.41
N ASN A 157 2.77 0.30 14.13
CA ASN A 157 2.04 0.51 12.87
C ASN A 157 2.93 0.91 11.67
N GLY A 158 4.20 0.48 11.69
CA GLY A 158 5.05 0.51 10.50
C GLY A 158 4.82 -0.73 9.67
N TYR A 159 5.16 -0.65 8.39
CA TYR A 159 5.05 -1.75 7.46
C TYR A 159 6.40 -2.10 6.88
N ARG A 160 6.54 -3.36 6.48
CA ARG A 160 7.66 -3.91 5.75
C ARG A 160 7.14 -4.36 4.40
N THR A 161 7.72 -3.84 3.31
CA THR A 161 7.35 -4.30 1.97
C THR A 161 7.75 -5.76 1.76
N ILE A 162 6.85 -6.50 1.13
CA ILE A 162 7.01 -7.89 0.74
C ILE A 162 7.45 -7.88 -0.72
N GLY A 163 8.64 -8.37 -1.01
CA GLY A 163 9.20 -8.38 -2.36
C GLY A 163 10.72 -8.39 -2.36
N PHE A 164 11.31 -8.09 -3.51
CA PHE A 164 12.76 -8.20 -3.74
C PHE A 164 13.61 -7.36 -2.77
N LYS A 165 13.20 -6.11 -2.52
CA LYS A 165 13.86 -5.21 -1.57
C LYS A 165 12.88 -4.87 -0.46
N SER A 166 13.00 -5.60 0.64
CA SER A 166 12.25 -5.31 1.85
C SER A 166 12.73 -3.99 2.45
N GLN A 167 11.81 -3.05 2.61
CA GLN A 167 12.09 -1.73 3.20
C GLN A 167 11.00 -1.37 4.21
N LEU A 168 11.38 -0.59 5.20
CA LEU A 168 10.47 -0.07 6.21
C LEU A 168 9.75 1.15 5.66
N VAL A 169 8.42 1.08 5.67
CA VAL A 169 7.54 2.07 5.06
C VAL A 169 6.41 2.39 6.03
N GLN A 170 5.83 3.59 5.88
CA GLN A 170 4.71 4.04 6.70
C GLN A 170 3.47 4.26 5.83
N VAL A 171 2.30 4.20 6.44
CA VAL A 171 1.06 4.61 5.76
C VAL A 171 1.09 6.12 5.55
N HIS A 172 0.80 6.58 4.33
CA HIS A 172 0.77 8.00 4.03
C HIS A 172 -0.33 8.70 4.83
N PRO A 173 -0.10 9.91 5.40
CA PRO A 173 -1.10 10.63 6.21
C PRO A 173 -2.40 11.01 5.50
N SER A 174 -2.47 10.88 4.17
CA SER A 174 -3.71 11.10 3.41
C SER A 174 -4.60 9.86 3.32
N SER A 175 -4.12 8.69 3.75
CA SER A 175 -4.90 7.46 3.69
C SER A 175 -6.03 7.50 4.72
N VAL A 176 -7.15 6.86 4.38
CA VAL A 176 -8.29 6.65 5.28
C VAL A 176 -8.22 5.33 6.03
N LEU A 177 -7.12 4.59 5.90
CA LEU A 177 -6.92 3.36 6.66
C LEU A 177 -6.90 3.66 8.16
N ARG A 178 -7.92 3.18 8.87
CA ARG A 178 -8.08 3.38 10.31
C ARG A 178 -7.45 2.24 11.09
N THR A 179 -7.02 2.56 12.29
CA THR A 179 -6.70 1.56 13.31
C THR A 179 -7.98 0.94 13.86
N ASP A 180 -7.89 -0.31 14.31
CA ASP A 180 -8.93 -0.95 15.10
C ASP A 180 -9.02 -0.37 16.53
N GLU A 181 -9.86 -0.97 17.37
CA GLU A 181 -10.09 -0.56 18.77
C GLU A 181 -8.83 -0.65 19.63
N GLU A 182 -7.86 -1.50 19.24
CA GLU A 182 -6.58 -1.69 19.92
C GLU A 182 -5.50 -0.72 19.41
N GLY A 183 -5.85 0.18 18.48
CA GLY A 183 -4.91 1.12 17.86
C GLY A 183 -4.02 0.45 16.81
N MET A 184 -4.41 -0.71 16.29
CA MET A 184 -3.64 -1.56 15.41
C MET A 184 -4.13 -1.45 13.95
N LEU A 185 -3.20 -1.27 13.01
CA LEU A 185 -3.52 -1.32 11.57
C LEU A 185 -3.64 -2.77 11.06
N PRO A 186 -4.23 -3.02 9.89
CA PRO A 186 -4.33 -4.36 9.31
C PRO A 186 -2.96 -5.03 9.10
N ASN A 187 -2.87 -6.33 9.36
CA ASN A 187 -1.61 -7.07 9.27
C ASN A 187 -1.02 -7.10 7.85
N TYR A 188 -1.86 -7.19 6.83
CA TYR A 188 -1.43 -7.20 5.43
C TYR A 188 -2.20 -6.14 4.64
N VAL A 189 -1.46 -5.42 3.80
CA VAL A 189 -2.01 -4.39 2.92
C VAL A 189 -1.43 -4.50 1.52
N VAL A 190 -2.25 -4.15 0.53
CA VAL A 190 -1.82 -3.78 -0.83
C VAL A 190 -1.62 -2.28 -0.86
N TYR A 191 -0.61 -1.81 -1.58
CA TYR A 191 -0.42 -0.39 -1.89
C TYR A 191 -0.32 -0.14 -3.41
N HIS A 192 -0.83 1.00 -3.88
CA HIS A 192 -0.71 1.39 -5.30
C HIS A 192 0.63 2.05 -5.61
N GLU A 193 1.05 2.97 -4.74
CA GLU A 193 2.24 3.80 -4.94
C GLU A 193 3.14 3.74 -3.71
N LEU A 194 4.45 3.82 -3.97
CA LEU A 194 5.45 4.02 -2.94
C LEU A 194 6.19 5.33 -3.19
N ILE A 195 6.02 6.28 -2.28
CA ILE A 195 6.65 7.60 -2.33
C ILE A 195 7.97 7.52 -1.58
N ALA A 196 9.08 7.59 -2.33
CA ALA A 196 10.42 7.64 -1.76
C ALA A 196 10.71 9.04 -1.18
N THR A 197 10.76 9.14 0.14
CA THR A 197 11.23 10.33 0.86
C THR A 197 12.23 9.93 1.95
N SER A 198 12.62 10.83 2.85
CA SER A 198 13.41 10.48 4.04
C SER A 198 12.72 9.41 4.90
N ARG A 199 11.39 9.36 4.88
CA ARG A 199 10.58 8.26 5.40
C ARG A 199 9.66 7.78 4.27
N PRO A 200 9.91 6.62 3.64
CA PRO A 200 9.10 6.19 2.51
C PRO A 200 7.65 5.91 2.95
N TYR A 201 6.69 6.38 2.14
CA TYR A 201 5.26 6.24 2.42
C TYR A 201 4.56 5.43 1.35
N MET A 202 3.62 4.58 1.77
CA MET A 202 2.69 3.88 0.88
C MET A 202 1.42 4.71 0.71
N ARG A 203 0.91 4.78 -0.52
CA ARG A 203 -0.29 5.53 -0.89
C ARG A 203 -1.28 4.63 -1.64
N ASN A 204 -2.57 4.94 -1.47
CA ASN A 204 -3.72 4.14 -1.86
C ASN A 204 -3.60 2.72 -1.35
N LEU A 205 -4.04 2.51 -0.11
CA LEU A 205 -3.91 1.22 0.55
C LEU A 205 -5.22 0.43 0.49
N CYS A 206 -5.10 -0.89 0.62
CA CYS A 206 -6.24 -1.76 0.86
C CYS A 206 -5.84 -2.89 1.81
N ALA A 207 -6.63 -3.08 2.87
CA ALA A 207 -6.49 -4.19 3.79
C ALA A 207 -6.84 -5.51 3.09
N ILE A 208 -6.01 -6.53 3.33
CA ILE A 208 -6.16 -7.85 2.72
C ILE A 208 -5.94 -8.96 3.75
N GLU A 209 -6.32 -10.18 3.39
CA GLU A 209 -6.33 -11.33 4.29
C GLU A 209 -5.16 -12.29 3.98
N MET A 210 -4.55 -12.86 5.02
CA MET A 210 -3.41 -13.79 4.90
C MET A 210 -3.65 -15.00 3.96
N PRO A 211 -4.84 -15.63 3.90
CA PRO A 211 -5.08 -16.75 2.99
C PRO A 211 -4.86 -16.41 1.51
N TRP A 212 -5.01 -15.14 1.10
CA TRP A 212 -4.77 -14.70 -0.28
C TRP A 212 -3.30 -14.37 -0.52
N VAL A 213 -2.59 -13.92 0.52
CA VAL A 213 -1.16 -13.57 0.49
C VAL A 213 -0.28 -14.82 0.49
N ALA A 214 -0.61 -15.82 1.31
CA ALA A 214 0.17 -17.05 1.45
C ALA A 214 0.57 -17.75 0.13
N PRO A 215 -0.33 -17.96 -0.86
CA PRO A 215 0.07 -18.57 -2.13
C PRO A 215 0.99 -17.67 -2.97
N ILE A 216 0.90 -16.34 -2.81
CA ILE A 216 1.78 -15.38 -3.50
C ILE A 216 3.18 -15.46 -2.89
N LEU A 217 3.29 -15.46 -1.55
CA LEU A 217 4.57 -15.59 -0.85
C LEU A 217 5.31 -16.87 -1.25
N LYS A 218 4.61 -18.02 -1.28
CA LYS A 218 5.20 -19.30 -1.71
C LYS A 218 5.71 -19.28 -3.15
N LYS A 219 5.12 -18.45 -4.03
CA LYS A 219 5.61 -18.28 -5.40
C LYS A 219 6.84 -17.38 -5.41
N LEU A 220 6.83 -16.28 -4.65
CA LEU A 220 7.96 -15.34 -4.54
C LEU A 220 9.21 -16.00 -3.97
N GLU A 221 9.09 -16.86 -2.95
CA GLU A 221 10.21 -17.61 -2.36
C GLU A 221 10.90 -18.53 -3.37
N LYS A 222 10.17 -19.08 -4.34
CA LYS A 222 10.72 -19.97 -5.37
C LYS A 222 11.45 -19.22 -6.49
N LEU A 223 11.34 -17.90 -6.57
CA LEU A 223 11.95 -17.12 -7.63
C LEU A 223 13.44 -16.92 -7.35
N ASN A 224 14.29 -17.46 -8.23
CA ASN A 224 15.71 -17.20 -8.18
C ASN A 224 16.03 -15.89 -8.92
N ILE A 225 16.19 -14.81 -8.16
CA ILE A 225 16.36 -13.48 -8.74
C ILE A 225 17.66 -13.36 -9.55
N LYS A 226 18.75 -14.03 -9.13
CA LYS A 226 20.03 -14.00 -9.86
C LYS A 226 19.87 -14.53 -11.30
N LYS A 227 19.01 -15.53 -11.49
CA LYS A 227 18.68 -16.06 -12.82
C LYS A 227 17.80 -15.10 -13.65
N LEU A 228 16.88 -14.39 -13.01
CA LEU A 228 15.97 -13.45 -13.66
C LEU A 228 16.66 -12.14 -14.06
N SER A 229 17.65 -11.68 -13.30
CA SER A 229 18.42 -10.47 -13.60
C SER A 229 19.49 -10.68 -14.69
N GLY A 230 19.54 -11.85 -15.32
CA GLY A 230 20.57 -12.18 -16.30
C GLY A 230 21.97 -12.30 -15.70
N GLY A 231 22.07 -12.50 -14.38
CA GLY A 231 23.35 -12.68 -13.70
C GLY A 231 23.97 -13.99 -14.16
N SER A 232 25.11 -13.91 -14.84
CA SER A 232 25.97 -15.06 -15.09
C SER A 232 26.23 -15.76 -13.76
N SER A 233 25.94 -17.06 -13.71
CA SER A 233 26.27 -17.92 -12.58
C SER A 233 27.78 -18.09 -12.50
N HIS A 234 28.49 -17.05 -12.07
CA HIS A 234 29.74 -17.26 -11.37
C HIS A 234 29.37 -17.75 -9.97
N SER A 235 29.71 -19.01 -9.75
CA SER A 235 29.77 -19.68 -8.46
C SER A 235 30.34 -18.73 -7.40
N GLU A 236 29.48 -18.20 -6.54
CA GLU A 236 29.91 -17.92 -5.18
C GLU A 236 30.15 -19.29 -4.56
N GLU A 237 31.42 -19.69 -4.56
CA GLU A 237 31.89 -20.79 -3.73
C GLU A 237 31.35 -20.58 -2.32
N ARG A 238 30.68 -21.62 -1.83
CA ARG A 238 30.35 -21.76 -0.42
C ARG A 238 31.63 -21.59 0.38
N ILE A 239 31.69 -20.56 1.22
CA ILE A 239 32.53 -20.64 2.41
C ILE A 239 31.63 -21.24 3.49
N GLU A 240 31.34 -22.55 3.35
CA GLU A 240 31.00 -23.40 4.48
C GLU A 240 32.33 -23.83 5.10
N GLY A 241 32.42 -23.73 6.43
CA GLY A 241 33.68 -23.78 7.16
C GLY A 241 34.47 -25.07 6.97
N GLU A 242 35.77 -24.91 6.77
CA GLU A 242 36.76 -25.91 7.11
C GLU A 242 37.55 -25.44 8.34
N ASN A 243 37.49 -26.27 9.38
CA ASN A 243 38.42 -26.26 10.49
C ASN A 243 39.85 -26.43 9.97
N LEU A 244 40.69 -25.42 10.17
CA LEU A 244 42.14 -25.58 10.17
C LEU A 244 42.65 -25.28 11.58
N ASN A 245 42.88 -26.36 12.32
CA ASN A 245 43.74 -26.39 13.50
C ASN A 245 45.15 -25.92 13.13
N LEU A 246 45.71 -24.96 13.88
CA LEU A 246 47.14 -24.79 14.22
C LEU A 246 47.35 -23.44 14.96
N PRO A 247 48.40 -23.29 15.78
CA PRO A 247 48.64 -23.86 17.11
C PRO A 247 48.28 -22.87 18.24
N LYS A 248 48.14 -23.38 19.48
CA LYS A 248 48.03 -22.55 20.69
C LYS A 248 49.25 -21.63 20.81
N LYS A 249 49.02 -20.32 20.81
CA LYS A 249 49.96 -19.32 21.31
C LYS A 249 49.17 -18.42 22.24
N ASP A 250 49.50 -18.50 23.52
CA ASP A 250 48.96 -17.65 24.57
C ASP A 250 49.15 -16.19 24.20
N VAL A 251 48.06 -15.44 24.11
CA VAL A 251 48.07 -13.98 24.00
C VAL A 251 47.06 -13.46 25.02
N ASP A 252 47.61 -12.80 26.03
CA ASP A 252 46.91 -12.13 27.10
C ASP A 252 45.76 -11.25 26.61
N VAL A 253 44.57 -11.46 27.19
CA VAL A 253 43.43 -10.57 27.05
C VAL A 253 43.63 -9.40 28.01
N ALA A 254 44.26 -8.33 27.52
CA ALA A 254 44.22 -7.00 28.13
C ALA A 254 43.34 -6.08 27.27
N GLY A 255 42.04 -6.03 27.57
CA GLY A 255 41.14 -5.02 27.02
C GLY A 255 41.34 -3.67 27.73
N PRO A 256 41.16 -2.52 27.05
CA PRO A 256 41.27 -1.21 27.69
C PRO A 256 40.08 -1.02 28.63
N THR A 257 40.33 -1.23 29.93
CA THR A 257 39.38 -1.05 31.03
C THR A 257 39.72 0.25 31.76
N ASP A 258 39.53 1.40 31.12
CA ASP A 258 39.79 2.68 31.79
C ASP A 258 38.97 3.86 31.25
N ASP A 259 37.64 3.72 31.13
CA ASP A 259 36.84 4.92 30.79
C ASP A 259 35.36 4.89 31.17
N ARG A 260 34.88 3.93 31.96
CA ARG A 260 33.46 3.94 32.39
C ARG A 260 33.31 4.50 33.80
N ASP A 261 34.10 4.01 34.75
CA ASP A 261 34.02 4.45 36.15
C ASP A 261 34.57 5.87 36.32
N SER A 262 35.65 6.21 35.63
CA SER A 262 36.23 7.57 35.58
C SER A 262 35.22 8.62 35.07
N ARG A 263 34.39 8.26 34.07
CA ARG A 263 33.32 9.13 33.56
C ARG A 263 32.16 9.27 34.54
N VAL A 264 31.80 8.19 35.25
CA VAL A 264 30.75 8.21 36.27
C VAL A 264 31.17 9.07 37.47
N GLN A 265 32.44 9.02 37.85
CA GLN A 265 32.99 9.79 38.97
C GLN A 265 33.08 11.29 38.63
N ALA A 266 33.56 11.64 37.44
CA ALA A 266 33.57 13.02 36.95
C ALA A 266 32.15 13.63 36.83
N ALA A 267 31.15 12.81 36.47
CA ALA A 267 29.75 13.26 36.43
C ALA A 267 29.18 13.53 37.84
N ARG A 268 29.55 12.72 38.83
CA ARG A 268 29.15 12.91 40.23
C ARG A 268 29.76 14.16 40.87
N GLU A 269 31.04 14.42 40.64
CA GLU A 269 31.72 15.60 41.19
C GLU A 269 31.13 16.91 40.63
N ARG A 270 30.83 16.95 39.33
CA ARG A 270 30.15 18.09 38.70
C ARG A 270 28.75 18.34 39.26
N PHE A 271 28.06 17.29 39.70
CA PHE A 271 26.74 17.41 40.33
C PHE A 271 26.85 17.96 41.76
N LEU A 272 27.83 17.50 42.54
CA LEU A 272 28.05 17.96 43.92
C LEU A 272 28.52 19.42 43.96
N ALA A 273 29.43 19.83 43.08
CA ALA A 273 29.88 21.22 42.98
C ALA A 273 28.76 22.21 42.63
N ARG A 274 27.72 21.76 41.92
CA ARG A 274 26.51 22.58 41.65
C ARG A 274 25.57 22.68 42.85
N LYS A 275 25.66 21.75 43.79
CA LYS A 275 24.82 21.70 44.98
C LYS A 275 25.42 22.54 46.13
N GLU A 276 26.74 22.67 46.19
CA GLU A 276 27.42 23.50 47.21
C GLU A 276 27.33 25.01 46.93
N ASN A 277 27.11 25.42 45.68
CA ASN A 277 26.95 26.84 45.29
C ASN A 277 25.48 27.32 45.31
N ARG A 278 24.60 26.67 46.09
CA ARG A 278 23.18 27.00 46.21
C ARG A 278 22.75 26.98 47.67
#